data_AF-A0A962E9E7-F1
#
_entry.id   AF-A0A962E9E7-F1
#
_cell.length_a   1.000
_cell.length_b   1.000
_cell.length_c   1.000
_cell.angle_alpha   90.00
_cell.angle_beta   90.00
_cell.angle_gamma   90.00
#
_symmetry.space_group_name_H-M   'P 1'
#
loop_
_entity.id
_entity.type
_entity.pdbx_description
1 polymer ?
#
loop_
_entity_poly.entity_id
_entity_poly.type
_entity_poly.pdbx_seq_one_letter_code
_entity_poly.pdbx_strand_id
1 'polypeptide(L)' 'RWMRLITIPNQSSVAKAFQEFDGDDRMKPSPYYDRIVDVMEELIKFTWLTRDCAAYLVDRYSERKESAEALMARVNQRSI' A
#
# COMPACT_ATOMS: atom_id res chain seq x y z
N ARG A 1 3.55 7.14 7.41
CA ARG A 1 2.78 6.89 6.17
C ARG A 1 2.89 8.11 5.25
N TRP A 2 3.83 8.09 4.31
CA TRP A 2 4.11 9.21 3.39
C TRP A 2 3.78 8.88 1.94
N MET A 3 4.06 7.65 1.52
CA MET A 3 3.87 7.16 0.15
C MET A 3 2.39 6.94 -0.24
N ARG A 4 1.42 7.34 0.60
CA ARG A 4 -0.03 7.15 0.39
C ARG A 4 -0.49 5.69 0.19
N LEU A 5 0.33 4.71 0.55
CA LEU A 5 -0.02 3.28 0.48
C LEU A 5 -0.98 2.85 1.60
N ILE A 6 -1.68 1.74 1.36
CA ILE A 6 -2.39 0.96 2.37
C ILE A 6 -1.37 0.00 2.97
N THR A 7 -0.89 0.32 4.16
CA THR A 7 -0.02 -0.56 4.95
C THR A 7 -0.91 -1.53 5.71
N ILE A 8 -0.81 -2.82 5.43
CA ILE A 8 -1.55 -3.86 6.15
C ILE A 8 -1.12 -3.92 7.63
N PRO A 9 -2.00 -4.28 8.57
CA PRO A 9 -1.69 -4.27 10.00
C PRO A 9 -0.64 -5.31 10.40
N ASN A 10 -0.59 -6.47 9.75
CA ASN A 10 0.37 -7.51 10.10
C ASN A 10 1.78 -7.19 9.55
N GLN A 11 2.80 -7.56 10.32
CA GLN A 11 4.20 -7.36 9.95
C GLN A 11 5.08 -8.47 10.52
N SER A 12 6.23 -8.69 9.88
CA SER A 12 7.24 -9.65 10.33
C SER A 12 8.50 -8.93 10.82
N SER A 13 9.03 -9.40 11.94
CA SER A 13 10.31 -8.98 12.51
C SER A 13 11.04 -10.22 12.99
N VAL A 14 12.07 -10.64 12.24
CA VAL A 14 12.84 -11.86 12.51
C VAL A 14 14.06 -11.51 13.36
N ALA A 15 14.07 -11.92 14.63
CA ALA A 15 15.21 -11.67 15.52
C ALA A 15 16.38 -12.58 15.15
N LYS A 16 17.62 -12.05 15.22
CA LYS A 16 18.86 -12.79 14.88
C LYS A 16 18.73 -13.57 13.56
N ALA A 17 18.31 -12.88 12.50
CA ALA A 17 17.99 -13.50 11.21
C ALA A 17 19.04 -14.51 10.73
N PHE A 18 20.34 -14.28 10.95
CA PHE A 18 21.42 -15.21 10.60
C PHE A 18 21.30 -16.63 11.20
N GLN A 19 20.46 -16.85 12.22
CA GLN A 19 20.19 -18.18 12.81
C GLN A 19 18.99 -18.89 12.17
N GLU A 20 18.09 -18.12 11.53
CA GLU A 20 16.81 -18.59 10.99
C GLU A 20 16.93 -19.09 9.55
N PHE A 21 18.08 -18.94 8.89
CA PHE A 21 18.37 -19.48 7.56
C PHE A 21 19.31 -20.70 7.65
N ASP A 22 19.15 -21.63 6.71
CA ASP A 22 19.99 -22.81 6.54
C ASP A 22 21.14 -22.59 5.53
N GLY A 23 21.87 -23.65 5.19
CA GLY A 23 23.00 -23.59 4.26
C GLY A 23 22.61 -23.37 2.79
N ASP A 24 21.32 -23.55 2.46
CA ASP A 24 20.76 -23.36 1.11
C ASP A 24 20.04 -22.00 0.99
N ASP A 25 20.29 -21.08 1.92
CA ASP A 25 19.65 -19.76 2.03
C ASP A 25 18.11 -19.84 2.14
N ARG A 26 17.60 -20.93 2.72
CA ARG A 26 16.17 -21.11 3.01
C ARG A 26 15.89 -20.85 4.47
N MET A 27 14.75 -20.19 4.71
CA MET A 27 14.28 -19.99 6.07
C MET A 27 13.81 -21.32 6.67
N LYS A 28 14.28 -21.62 7.88
CA LYS A 28 13.91 -22.82 8.62
C LYS A 28 12.43 -22.75 9.01
N PRO A 29 11.74 -23.90 9.18
CA PRO A 29 10.43 -23.93 9.81
C PRO A 29 10.52 -23.38 11.24
N SER A 30 9.92 -22.23 11.49
CA SER A 30 9.91 -21.57 12.80
C SER A 30 8.67 -20.66 12.93
N PRO A 31 8.32 -20.21 14.14
CA PRO A 31 7.23 -19.25 14.34
C PRO A 31 7.41 -17.94 13.55
N TYR A 32 8.64 -17.58 13.18
CA TYR A 32 8.91 -16.44 12.31
C TYR A 32 8.50 -16.72 10.86
N TYR A 33 8.68 -17.95 10.38
CA TYR A 33 8.23 -18.37 9.06
C TYR A 33 6.70 -18.34 8.98
N ASP A 34 6.02 -18.88 9.99
CA ASP A 34 4.55 -18.85 10.05
C ASP A 34 4.02 -17.40 10.04
N ARG A 35 4.68 -16.48 10.74
CA ARG A 35 4.33 -15.05 10.68
C ARG A 35 4.49 -14.46 9.28
N ILE A 36 5.54 -14.83 8.54
CA ILE A 36 5.72 -14.36 7.16
C ILE A 36 4.59 -14.88 6.27
N VAL A 37 4.16 -16.13 6.47
CA VAL A 37 3.00 -16.69 5.77
C VAL A 37 1.74 -15.87 6.06
N ASP A 38 1.45 -15.56 7.33
CA ASP A 38 0.30 -14.73 7.71
C ASP A 38 0.34 -13.33 7.05
N VAL A 39 1.52 -12.69 7.02
CA VAL A 39 1.70 -11.37 6.40
C VAL A 39 1.45 -11.42 4.89
N MET A 40 1.96 -12.45 4.21
CA MET A 40 1.75 -12.61 2.76
C MET A 40 0.30 -12.95 2.44
N GLU A 41 -0.35 -13.78 3.26
CA GLU A 41 -1.76 -14.09 3.12
C GLU A 41 -2.63 -12.82 3.27
N GLU A 42 -2.36 -12.02 4.31
CA GLU A 42 -3.04 -10.75 4.53
C GLU A 42 -2.78 -9.75 3.40
N LEU A 43 -1.53 -9.63 2.92
CA LEU A 43 -1.18 -8.76 1.80
C LEU A 43 -2.02 -9.07 0.56
N ILE A 44 -2.17 -10.35 0.20
CA ILE A 44 -2.95 -10.75 -0.97
C ILE A 44 -4.44 -10.49 -0.75
N LYS A 45 -4.98 -10.80 0.44
CA LYS A 45 -6.38 -10.47 0.80
C LYS A 45 -6.67 -8.98 0.62
N PHE A 46 -5.83 -8.10 1.17
CA PHE A 46 -5.96 -6.65 1.03
C PHE A 46 -5.77 -6.18 -0.42
N THR A 47 -4.83 -6.78 -1.15
CA THR A 47 -4.59 -6.44 -2.56
C THR A 47 -5.82 -6.76 -3.41
N TRP A 48 -6.38 -7.95 -3.28
CA TRP A 48 -7.60 -8.32 -4.02
C TRP A 48 -8.80 -7.49 -3.60
N LEU A 49 -8.92 -7.13 -2.32
CA LEU A 49 -10.00 -6.27 -1.83
C LEU A 49 -9.92 -4.84 -2.41
N THR A 50 -8.72 -4.31 -2.64
CA THR A 50 -8.52 -2.87 -2.90
C THR A 50 -8.11 -2.51 -4.31
N ARG A 51 -7.54 -3.44 -5.09
CA ARG A 51 -7.00 -3.14 -6.42
C ARG A 51 -8.05 -2.59 -7.40
N ASP A 52 -9.26 -3.16 -7.39
CA ASP A 52 -10.30 -2.85 -8.38
C ASP A 52 -11.04 -1.55 -8.03
N CYS A 53 -11.02 -1.13 -6.76
CA CYS A 53 -11.61 0.12 -6.27
C CYS A 53 -10.57 1.22 -5.98
N ALA A 54 -9.30 0.99 -6.34
CA ALA A 54 -8.19 1.90 -6.01
C ALA A 54 -8.44 3.34 -6.50
N ALA A 55 -8.99 3.51 -7.71
CA ALA A 55 -9.33 4.82 -8.28
C ALA A 55 -10.34 5.58 -7.41
N TYR A 56 -11.35 4.87 -6.89
CA TYR A 56 -12.34 5.47 -6.00
C TYR A 56 -11.74 5.83 -4.63
N LEU A 57 -10.88 4.96 -4.08
CA LEU A 57 -10.23 5.21 -2.78
C LEU A 57 -9.29 6.42 -2.80
N VAL A 58 -8.75 6.78 -3.97
CA VAL A 58 -7.86 7.94 -4.13
C VAL A 58 -8.57 9.18 -4.69
N ASP A 59 -9.87 9.11 -4.98
CA ASP A 59 -10.67 10.26 -5.42
C ASP A 59 -11.00 11.20 -4.25
N ARG A 60 -10.14 12.20 -4.03
CA ARG A 60 -10.21 13.10 -2.88
C ARG A 60 -11.03 14.35 -3.18
N TYR A 61 -11.88 14.72 -2.22
CA TYR A 61 -12.67 15.95 -2.29
C TYR A 61 -11.82 17.21 -2.56
N SER A 62 -10.68 17.36 -1.87
CA SER A 62 -9.79 18.52 -2.04
C SER A 62 -9.25 18.64 -3.46
N GLU A 63 -8.90 17.52 -4.10
CA GLU A 63 -8.37 17.47 -5.47
C GLU A 63 -9.48 17.81 -6.49
N ARG A 64 -10.72 17.38 -6.23
CA ARG A 64 -11.89 17.77 -7.04
C ARG A 64 -12.20 19.26 -6.93
N LYS A 65 -12.10 19.84 -5.73
CA LYS A 65 -12.33 21.28 -5.50
C LYS A 65 -11.31 22.13 -6.25
N GLU A 66 -10.02 21.79 -6.16
CA GLU A 66 -8.94 22.47 -6.89
C GLU A 66 -9.14 22.39 -8.41
N SER A 67 -9.56 21.23 -8.92
CA SER A 67 -9.84 21.06 -10.36
C SER A 67 -10.96 21.97 -10.85
N ALA A 68 -12.01 22.17 -10.05
CA ALA A 68 -13.10 23.08 -10.38
C ALA A 68 -12.65 24.55 -10.36
N GLU A 69 -11.84 24.94 -9.37
CA GLU A 69 -11.26 26.28 -9.30
C GLU A 69 -10.33 26.56 -10.49
N ALA A 70 -9.47 25.60 -10.86
CA ALA A 70 -8.61 25.70 -12.03
C ALA A 70 -9.41 25.79 -13.35
N LEU A 71 -10.52 25.05 -13.45
CA LEU A 71 -11.44 25.15 -14.60
C LEU A 71 -12.09 26.54 -14.66
N MET A 72 -12.60 27.05 -13.55
CA MET A 72 -13.21 28.38 -13.47
C MET A 72 -12.20 29.47 -13.84
N ALA A 73 -10.95 29.37 -13.38
CA ALA A 73 -9.88 30.31 -13.73
C ALA A 73 -9.60 30.33 -15.24
N ARG A 74 -9.59 29.16 -15.90
CA ARG A 74 -9.42 29.06 -17.35
C ARG A 74 -10.61 29.65 -18.13
N VAL A 75 -11.84 29.36 -17.72
CA VAL A 75 -13.05 29.88 -18.37
C VAL A 75 -13.14 31.41 -18.25
N ASN A 76 -12.64 31.96 -17.14
CA ASN A 76 -12.69 33.40 -16.87
C ASN A 76 -11.52 34.21 -17.49
N GLN A 77 -10.60 33.59 -18.25
CA GLN A 77 -9.61 34.34 -19.02
C GLN A 77 -10.29 35.09 -20.18
N ARG A 78 -10.30 36.42 -20.12
CA ARG A 78 -11.01 37.32 -21.05
C ARG A 78 -10.39 37.48 -22.44
N SER A 79 -9.37 36.70 -22.78
CA SER A 79 -8.76 36.70 -24.11
C SER A 79 -7.96 35.41 -24.30
N ILE A 80 -8.14 34.73 -25.44
CA ILE A 80 -7.09 33.90 -26.03
C ILE A 80 -5.99 34.84 -26.52
#